data_AF-A0A961KY37-F1
#
_entry.id   AF-A0A961KY37-F1
#
_cell.length_a   1.000
_cell.length_b   1.000
_cell.length_c   1.000
_cell.angle_alpha   90.00
_cell.angle_beta   90.00
_cell.angle_gamma   90.00
#
_symmetry.space_group_name_H-M   'P 1'
#
loop_
_entity.id
_entity.type
_entity.pdbx_description
1 polymer ?
#
loop_
_entity_poly.entity_id
_entity_poly.type
_entity_poly.pdbx_seq_one_letter_code
_entity_poly.pdbx_strand_id
1 'polypeptide(L)'
;MPLVPSSDAPTIPLRLLEPEGLPRWLEAQEPRVAAWVAAAGFEAGLGEALAIPNPDGSLAGALLGWGTAARRDCDRFHLAAGAAHLPAGRYALDAAGLEIDAGLEALGWLLGEYRFTRYRAAPSSRSRELVCPAGVDAERVRRAAEAAALAQDLINTPACDLGPEALEAAFADLGRAHGAEVRVVRGMAALREGGFPLIAAVGAAAAEAPRLLDMAWGREGAPRVTLVGKGVCFDTGGLNIKPAGSMGLMKKDMGGAATALGLAQMIMAAGLDLRLRVLVPAVENSISGPAMRPGDILKSRKGLTVEVNNTDAEGRLVLADALALADEEAPGLIVSLATLTGAARVAMGPDVPPFFTDDEVLAADLATAAVRVADPLWRLPFWAPYEGLIEPGIADLDNAPSGGMAGAITAALFLRRFVERAGSYLHADIYGWTPQAKPARPKGAAFQAARAIFEVLEARA
;
A
#
# COMPACT_ATOMS: atom_id res chain seq x y z
N MET A 1 5.82 -17.97 -8.92
CA MET A 1 6.36 -16.60 -8.78
C MET A 1 7.80 -16.56 -9.27
N PRO A 2 8.29 -15.43 -9.80
CA PRO A 2 9.61 -15.32 -10.43
C PRO A 2 10.81 -15.44 -9.47
N LEU A 3 10.64 -15.72 -8.18
CA LEU A 3 11.74 -15.98 -7.25
C LEU A 3 11.86 -17.49 -7.01
N VAL A 4 12.88 -18.11 -7.60
CA VAL A 4 13.06 -19.57 -7.65
C VAL A 4 14.20 -20.03 -6.73
N PRO A 5 14.13 -21.23 -6.13
CA PRO A 5 15.22 -21.75 -5.30
C PRO A 5 16.47 -22.00 -6.14
N SER A 6 17.63 -22.14 -5.48
CA SER A 6 18.82 -22.70 -6.12
C SER A 6 18.57 -24.16 -6.50
N SER A 7 18.97 -24.58 -7.69
CA SER A 7 18.78 -25.95 -8.21
C SER A 7 19.78 -26.22 -9.34
N ASP A 8 19.92 -27.48 -9.76
CA ASP A 8 20.79 -27.86 -10.87
C ASP A 8 20.28 -27.44 -12.27
N ALA A 9 19.08 -26.88 -12.38
CA ALA A 9 18.58 -26.38 -13.65
C ALA A 9 19.39 -25.15 -14.13
N PRO A 10 19.63 -25.03 -15.45
CA PRO A 10 20.55 -24.03 -16.00
C PRO A 10 20.09 -22.60 -15.68
N THR A 11 21.06 -21.75 -15.34
CA THR A 11 20.86 -20.34 -14.99
C THR A 11 21.76 -19.45 -15.84
N ILE A 12 21.29 -18.25 -16.14
CA ILE A 12 22.03 -17.19 -16.80
C ILE A 12 22.72 -16.37 -15.71
N PRO A 13 24.07 -16.30 -15.66
CA PRO A 13 24.78 -15.43 -14.73
C PRO A 13 24.38 -13.97 -14.96
N LEU A 14 24.03 -13.27 -13.88
CA LEU A 14 23.62 -11.87 -13.89
C LEU A 14 24.62 -11.04 -13.09
N ARG A 15 25.59 -10.44 -13.78
CA ARG A 15 26.66 -9.66 -13.16
C ARG A 15 26.21 -8.23 -12.93
N LEU A 16 26.27 -7.78 -11.67
CA LEU A 16 26.17 -6.37 -11.31
C LEU A 16 27.53 -5.67 -11.47
N LEU A 17 27.53 -4.47 -12.06
CA LEU A 17 28.74 -3.66 -12.24
C LEU A 17 28.46 -2.19 -11.93
N GLU A 18 29.41 -1.52 -11.28
CA GLU A 18 29.47 -0.05 -11.24
C GLU A 18 30.36 0.47 -12.38
N PRO A 19 30.19 1.74 -12.81
CA PRO A 19 31.01 2.34 -13.87
C PRO A 19 32.52 2.21 -13.61
N GLU A 20 32.97 2.35 -12.36
CA GLU A 20 34.39 2.23 -12.00
C GLU A 20 34.91 0.79 -12.08
N GLY A 21 34.03 -0.20 -11.90
CA GLY A 21 34.37 -1.63 -11.95
C GLY A 21 34.38 -2.22 -13.36
N LEU A 22 33.70 -1.57 -14.31
CA LEU A 22 33.53 -2.07 -15.67
C LEU A 22 34.86 -2.28 -16.43
N PRO A 23 35.83 -1.35 -16.44
CA PRO A 23 37.09 -1.54 -17.17
C PRO A 23 37.87 -2.78 -16.69
N ARG A 24 37.99 -2.94 -15.37
CA ARG A 24 38.68 -4.09 -14.76
C ARG A 24 37.96 -5.40 -15.08
N TRP A 25 36.63 -5.39 -15.08
CA TRP A 25 35.86 -6.58 -15.43
C TRP A 25 36.07 -6.96 -16.90
N LEU A 26 36.11 -5.98 -17.82
CA LEU A 26 36.35 -6.18 -19.26
C LEU A 26 37.72 -6.79 -19.55
N GLU A 27 38.77 -6.37 -18.84
CA GLU A 27 40.12 -6.93 -18.96
C GLU A 27 40.19 -8.43 -18.65
N ALA A 28 39.29 -8.92 -17.81
CA ALA A 28 39.19 -10.32 -17.43
C ALA A 28 38.29 -11.16 -18.34
N GLN A 29 37.64 -10.56 -19.35
CA GLN A 29 36.75 -11.28 -20.27
C GLN A 29 37.45 -11.75 -21.54
N GLU A 30 36.85 -12.72 -22.22
CA GLU A 30 37.26 -13.08 -23.59
C GLU A 30 37.15 -11.87 -24.53
N PRO A 31 38.05 -11.72 -25.53
CA PRO A 31 38.03 -10.59 -26.46
C PRO A 31 36.68 -10.38 -27.15
N ARG A 32 35.95 -11.47 -27.44
CA ARG A 32 34.60 -11.43 -28.02
C ARG A 32 33.60 -10.74 -27.11
N VAL A 33 33.62 -11.06 -25.81
CA VAL A 33 32.71 -10.47 -24.81
C VAL A 33 33.05 -9.01 -24.59
N ALA A 34 34.34 -8.67 -24.43
CA ALA A 34 34.77 -7.29 -24.26
C ALA A 34 34.39 -6.41 -25.46
N ALA A 35 34.60 -6.91 -26.69
CA ALA A 35 34.20 -6.21 -27.91
C ALA A 35 32.67 -6.07 -28.03
N TRP A 36 31.89 -7.07 -27.63
CA TRP A 36 30.42 -7.00 -27.60
C TRP A 36 29.92 -5.91 -26.66
N VAL A 37 30.45 -5.87 -25.43
CA VAL A 37 30.05 -4.88 -24.41
C VAL A 37 30.39 -3.46 -24.86
N ALA A 38 31.58 -3.26 -25.44
CA ALA A 38 31.98 -1.97 -26.02
C ALA A 38 31.10 -1.57 -27.22
N ALA A 39 30.81 -2.49 -28.14
CA ALA A 39 29.97 -2.23 -29.30
C ALA A 39 28.51 -1.94 -28.94
N ALA A 40 28.01 -2.54 -27.86
CA ALA A 40 26.68 -2.28 -27.30
C ALA A 40 26.60 -0.93 -26.56
N GLY A 41 27.74 -0.31 -26.25
CA GLY A 41 27.79 0.97 -25.53
C GLY A 41 27.41 0.85 -24.06
N PHE A 42 27.63 -0.31 -23.43
CA PHE A 42 27.30 -0.51 -22.02
C PHE A 42 28.31 0.20 -21.12
N GLU A 43 27.82 1.08 -20.25
CA GLU A 43 28.64 1.92 -19.35
C GLU A 43 28.42 1.59 -17.86
N ALA A 44 27.62 0.56 -17.58
CA ALA A 44 27.20 0.17 -16.23
C ALA A 44 26.40 1.27 -15.50
N GLY A 45 25.67 2.09 -16.26
CA GLY A 45 24.75 3.10 -15.72
C GLY A 45 23.59 2.46 -14.96
N LEU A 46 23.04 3.15 -13.94
CA LEU A 46 21.96 2.59 -13.13
C LEU A 46 20.73 2.23 -13.98
N GLY A 47 20.32 0.96 -13.94
CA GLY A 47 19.18 0.44 -14.72
C GLY A 47 19.51 0.06 -16.15
N GLU A 48 20.77 0.19 -16.57
CA GLU A 48 21.25 -0.35 -17.83
C GLU A 48 21.30 -1.89 -17.78
N ALA A 49 20.98 -2.56 -18.89
CA ALA A 49 21.03 -4.00 -18.99
C ALA A 49 21.60 -4.44 -20.33
N LEU A 50 22.46 -5.46 -20.31
CA LEU A 50 23.03 -6.02 -21.54
C LEU A 50 23.04 -7.55 -21.48
N ALA A 51 22.36 -8.19 -22.42
CA ALA A 51 22.49 -9.62 -22.65
C ALA A 51 23.78 -9.95 -23.41
N ILE A 52 24.51 -10.97 -22.97
CA ILE A 52 25.74 -11.45 -23.60
C ILE A 52 25.42 -12.75 -24.37
N PRO A 53 25.56 -12.77 -25.70
CA PRO A 53 25.31 -13.98 -26.48
C PRO A 53 26.50 -14.94 -26.45
N ASN A 54 26.24 -16.24 -26.55
CA ASN A 54 27.19 -17.26 -26.99
C ASN A 54 27.37 -17.20 -28.52
N PRO A 55 28.41 -17.83 -29.08
CA PRO A 55 28.58 -17.92 -30.54
C PRO A 55 27.42 -18.59 -31.28
N ASP A 56 26.68 -19.48 -30.60
CA ASP A 56 25.50 -20.16 -31.13
C ASP A 56 24.20 -19.33 -31.03
N GLY A 57 24.28 -18.11 -30.48
CA GLY A 57 23.14 -17.21 -30.28
C GLY A 57 22.34 -17.45 -28.98
N SER A 58 22.70 -18.45 -28.17
CA SER A 58 22.13 -18.62 -26.83
C SER A 58 22.66 -17.55 -25.84
N LEU A 59 22.08 -17.43 -24.65
CA LEU A 59 22.53 -16.47 -23.65
C LEU A 59 23.69 -17.05 -22.82
N ALA A 60 24.86 -16.40 -22.89
CA ALA A 60 26.03 -16.71 -22.08
C ALA A 60 25.94 -16.12 -20.67
N GLY A 61 25.28 -14.97 -20.55
CA GLY A 61 25.16 -14.19 -19.33
C GLY A 61 24.42 -12.88 -19.57
N ALA A 62 24.29 -12.07 -18.53
CA ALA A 62 23.79 -10.71 -18.62
C ALA A 62 24.52 -9.79 -17.64
N LEU A 63 24.60 -8.51 -18.00
CA LEU A 63 25.12 -7.43 -17.17
C LEU A 63 23.98 -6.53 -16.74
N LEU A 64 24.05 -6.02 -15.51
CA LEU A 64 23.22 -4.94 -15.01
C LEU A 64 24.10 -3.83 -14.46
N GLY A 65 23.82 -2.61 -14.91
CA GLY A 65 24.47 -1.42 -14.40
C GLY A 65 23.90 -1.04 -13.03
N TRP A 66 24.79 -1.00 -12.05
CA TRP A 66 24.54 -0.59 -10.67
C TRP A 66 24.76 0.93 -10.47
N GLY A 67 25.27 1.62 -11.49
CA GLY A 67 25.50 3.06 -11.48
C GLY A 67 26.40 3.52 -10.33
N THR A 68 26.32 4.80 -10.01
CA THR A 68 27.03 5.39 -8.87
C THR A 68 26.14 5.45 -7.63
N ALA A 69 26.75 5.51 -6.44
CA ALA A 69 26.02 5.67 -5.18
C ALA A 69 25.04 6.85 -5.20
N ALA A 70 25.48 8.02 -5.70
CA ALA A 70 24.63 9.21 -5.80
C ALA A 70 23.38 9.01 -6.67
N ARG A 71 23.45 8.15 -7.70
CA ARG A 71 22.28 7.81 -8.53
C ARG A 71 21.36 6.83 -7.81
N ARG A 72 21.91 5.90 -7.02
CA ARG A 72 21.14 4.96 -6.19
C ARG A 72 20.37 5.69 -5.09
N ASP A 73 20.97 6.69 -4.44
CA ASP A 73 20.30 7.49 -3.39
C ASP A 73 19.01 8.19 -3.84
N CYS A 74 18.82 8.36 -5.15
CA CYS A 74 17.65 9.03 -5.72
C CYS A 74 16.45 8.11 -5.95
N ASP A 75 16.58 6.79 -5.77
CA ASP A 75 15.47 5.86 -5.97
C ASP A 75 15.60 4.58 -5.11
N ARG A 76 14.75 3.58 -5.35
CA ARG A 76 14.77 2.26 -4.70
C ARG A 76 14.46 1.15 -5.70
N PHE A 77 14.81 -0.10 -5.35
CA PHE A 77 14.64 -1.29 -6.20
C PHE A 77 15.44 -1.21 -7.50
N HIS A 78 16.74 -1.00 -7.36
CA HIS A 78 17.65 -0.71 -8.47
C HIS A 78 17.79 -1.86 -9.46
N LEU A 79 17.79 -3.10 -8.97
CA LEU A 79 17.86 -4.30 -9.79
C LEU A 79 16.64 -4.37 -10.73
N ALA A 80 15.46 -3.97 -10.25
CA ALA A 80 14.23 -3.96 -11.03
C ALA A 80 14.28 -2.98 -12.22
N ALA A 81 15.09 -1.92 -12.13
CA ALA A 81 15.24 -0.93 -13.19
C ALA A 81 15.80 -1.58 -14.47
N GLY A 82 16.88 -2.36 -14.33
CA GLY A 82 17.49 -3.04 -15.47
C GLY A 82 16.86 -4.40 -15.78
N ALA A 83 16.28 -5.09 -14.80
CA ALA A 83 15.60 -6.37 -15.01
C ALA A 83 14.51 -6.30 -16.10
N ALA A 84 13.79 -5.18 -16.18
CA ALA A 84 12.74 -4.96 -17.18
C ALA A 84 13.25 -4.99 -18.64
N HIS A 85 14.55 -4.79 -18.85
CA HIS A 85 15.20 -4.78 -20.16
C HIS A 85 15.87 -6.11 -20.52
N LEU A 86 15.89 -7.08 -19.60
CA LEU A 86 16.47 -8.39 -19.85
C LEU A 86 15.52 -9.27 -20.69
N PRO A 87 16.07 -10.15 -21.54
CA PRO A 87 15.32 -11.26 -22.10
C PRO A 87 14.68 -12.11 -21.01
N ALA A 88 13.74 -12.96 -21.40
CA ALA A 88 13.24 -13.97 -20.49
C ALA A 88 14.29 -15.04 -20.24
N GLY A 89 14.29 -15.56 -19.01
CA GLY A 89 15.27 -16.53 -18.56
C GLY A 89 15.32 -16.59 -17.04
N ARG A 90 16.13 -17.51 -16.56
CA ARG A 90 16.39 -17.72 -15.14
C ARG A 90 17.76 -17.16 -14.79
N TYR A 91 17.79 -16.11 -13.97
CA TYR A 91 18.99 -15.34 -13.69
C TYR A 91 19.54 -15.63 -12.30
N ALA A 92 20.84 -15.86 -12.20
CA ALA A 92 21.55 -15.99 -10.93
C ALA A 92 22.36 -14.73 -10.65
N LEU A 93 22.00 -14.00 -9.59
CA LEU A 93 22.65 -12.74 -9.24
C LEU A 93 24.08 -12.95 -8.79
N ASP A 94 25.01 -12.24 -9.42
CA ASP A 94 26.39 -12.12 -8.98
C ASP A 94 26.72 -10.65 -8.69
N ALA A 95 26.73 -10.31 -7.40
CA ALA A 95 26.98 -8.97 -6.90
C ALA A 95 28.45 -8.55 -6.99
N ALA A 96 29.38 -9.45 -7.35
CA ALA A 96 30.80 -9.13 -7.52
C ALA A 96 31.47 -8.45 -6.31
N GLY A 97 30.98 -8.70 -5.09
CA GLY A 97 31.48 -8.07 -3.86
C GLY A 97 30.90 -6.68 -3.56
N LEU A 98 29.94 -6.19 -4.36
CA LEU A 98 29.19 -4.97 -4.06
C LEU A 98 28.30 -5.16 -2.84
N GLU A 99 28.21 -4.12 -2.01
CA GLU A 99 27.25 -4.07 -0.91
C GLU A 99 25.84 -3.85 -1.49
N ILE A 100 24.99 -4.86 -1.35
CA ILE A 100 23.59 -4.82 -1.79
C ILE A 100 22.67 -5.36 -0.70
N ASP A 101 21.49 -4.76 -0.56
CA ASP A 101 20.39 -5.41 0.15
C ASP A 101 19.72 -6.40 -0.81
N ALA A 102 20.24 -7.62 -0.81
CA ALA A 102 19.76 -8.68 -1.70
C ALA A 102 18.27 -9.03 -1.47
N GLY A 103 17.75 -8.84 -0.25
CA GLY A 103 16.34 -9.07 0.06
C GLY A 103 15.44 -8.00 -0.54
N LEU A 104 15.83 -6.73 -0.40
CA LEU A 104 15.11 -5.60 -0.99
C LEU A 104 15.12 -5.65 -2.51
N GLU A 105 16.25 -6.02 -3.12
CA GLU A 105 16.36 -6.11 -4.58
C GLU A 105 15.63 -7.34 -5.16
N ALA A 106 15.61 -8.47 -4.43
CA ALA A 106 14.76 -9.60 -4.80
C ALA A 106 13.27 -9.24 -4.75
N LEU A 107 12.83 -8.49 -3.73
CA LEU A 107 11.48 -7.94 -3.68
C LEU A 107 11.22 -6.99 -4.86
N GLY A 108 12.15 -6.09 -5.15
CA GLY A 108 12.09 -5.18 -6.30
C GLY A 108 11.87 -5.93 -7.61
N TRP A 109 12.59 -7.03 -7.83
CA TRP A 109 12.41 -7.89 -9.00
C TRP A 109 10.98 -8.43 -9.12
N LEU A 110 10.45 -9.00 -8.03
CA LEU A 110 9.08 -9.54 -8.00
C LEU A 110 8.02 -8.46 -8.27
N LEU A 111 8.16 -7.30 -7.63
CA LEU A 111 7.27 -6.16 -7.83
C LEU A 111 7.36 -5.60 -9.26
N GLY A 112 8.55 -5.64 -9.87
CA GLY A 112 8.78 -5.26 -11.26
C GLY A 112 8.12 -6.18 -12.28
N GLU A 113 7.82 -7.42 -11.90
CA GLU A 113 7.09 -8.39 -12.72
C GLU A 113 5.56 -8.27 -12.60
N TYR A 114 5.03 -7.49 -11.65
CA TYR A 114 3.59 -7.29 -11.52
C TYR A 114 2.97 -6.70 -12.80
N ARG A 115 1.87 -7.30 -13.25
CA ARG A 115 1.09 -6.82 -14.40
C ARG A 115 -0.39 -6.95 -14.10
N PHE A 116 -1.11 -5.84 -14.21
CA PHE A 116 -2.57 -5.85 -14.16
C PHE A 116 -3.14 -6.27 -15.52
N THR A 117 -3.60 -7.51 -15.64
CA THR A 117 -4.01 -8.12 -16.94
C THR A 117 -5.50 -8.44 -17.04
N ARG A 118 -6.30 -8.05 -16.04
CA ARG A 118 -7.74 -8.35 -15.94
C ARG A 118 -8.55 -7.92 -17.18
N TYR A 119 -8.25 -6.75 -17.75
CA TYR A 119 -9.01 -6.16 -18.88
C TYR A 119 -8.30 -6.23 -20.23
N ARG A 120 -7.01 -6.55 -20.22
CA ARG A 120 -6.19 -6.66 -21.42
C ARG A 120 -5.10 -7.67 -21.15
N ALA A 121 -5.09 -8.74 -21.93
CA ALA A 121 -4.03 -9.72 -21.88
C ALA A 121 -2.69 -9.02 -22.10
N ALA A 122 -1.71 -9.32 -21.26
CA ALA A 122 -0.33 -8.99 -21.57
C ALA A 122 0.08 -9.79 -22.82
N PRO A 123 0.93 -9.24 -23.70
CA PRO A 123 1.65 -10.06 -24.68
C PRO A 123 2.26 -11.26 -23.94
N SER A 124 2.37 -12.43 -24.59
CA SER A 124 2.98 -13.62 -23.98
C SER A 124 4.43 -13.31 -23.56
N SER A 125 4.60 -12.77 -22.36
CA SER A 125 5.90 -12.44 -21.83
C SER A 125 6.44 -13.70 -21.20
N ARG A 126 7.41 -14.32 -21.87
CA ARG A 126 8.27 -15.31 -21.23
C ARG A 126 8.78 -14.69 -19.92
N SER A 127 8.71 -15.45 -18.82
CA SER A 127 8.98 -14.93 -17.47
C SER A 127 10.47 -14.67 -17.24
N ARG A 128 10.79 -13.62 -16.47
CA ARG A 128 12.12 -13.35 -15.93
C ARG A 128 12.15 -13.86 -14.50
N GLU A 129 12.86 -14.96 -14.29
CA GLU A 129 13.03 -15.57 -12.97
C GLU A 129 14.36 -15.14 -12.37
N LEU A 130 14.37 -14.85 -11.07
CA LEU A 130 15.56 -14.60 -10.27
C LEU A 130 15.76 -15.80 -9.33
N VAL A 131 16.95 -16.40 -9.36
CA VAL A 131 17.38 -17.35 -8.34
C VAL A 131 17.52 -16.60 -7.04
N CYS A 132 16.86 -17.07 -5.98
CA CYS A 132 16.88 -16.46 -4.67
C CYS A 132 18.33 -16.27 -4.20
N PRO A 133 18.78 -15.03 -3.94
CA PRO A 133 20.13 -14.80 -3.44
C PRO A 133 20.38 -15.54 -2.13
N ALA A 134 21.62 -15.95 -1.90
CA ALA A 134 22.00 -16.65 -0.68
C ALA A 134 21.72 -15.78 0.56
N GLY A 135 21.19 -16.38 1.63
CA GLY A 135 20.85 -15.68 2.87
C GLY A 135 19.53 -14.90 2.85
N VAL A 136 18.84 -14.81 1.70
CA VAL A 136 17.53 -14.17 1.61
C VAL A 136 16.42 -15.14 2.00
N ASP A 137 15.52 -14.71 2.89
CA ASP A 137 14.26 -15.42 3.16
C ASP A 137 13.29 -15.24 1.98
N ALA A 138 13.24 -16.26 1.13
CA ALA A 138 12.37 -16.28 -0.04
C ALA A 138 10.89 -16.17 0.30
N GLU A 139 10.44 -16.77 1.41
CA GLU A 139 9.02 -16.73 1.80
C GLU A 139 8.64 -15.33 2.26
N ARG A 140 9.48 -14.68 3.05
CA ARG A 140 9.26 -13.29 3.47
C ARG A 140 9.15 -12.34 2.28
N VAL A 141 10.02 -12.50 1.29
CA VAL A 141 10.01 -11.70 0.07
C VAL A 141 8.75 -11.98 -0.77
N ARG A 142 8.34 -13.25 -0.93
CA ARG A 142 7.10 -13.61 -1.65
C ARG A 142 5.87 -13.07 -0.96
N ARG A 143 5.74 -13.22 0.36
CA ARG A 143 4.62 -12.66 1.15
C ARG A 143 4.43 -11.17 0.89
N ALA A 144 5.51 -10.40 0.89
CA ALA A 144 5.45 -8.96 0.64
C ALA A 144 5.01 -8.63 -0.82
N ALA A 145 5.51 -9.38 -1.81
CA ALA A 145 5.14 -9.20 -3.21
C ALA A 145 3.68 -9.61 -3.49
N GLU A 146 3.19 -10.70 -2.89
CA GLU A 146 1.81 -11.15 -3.02
C GLU A 146 0.82 -10.17 -2.38
N ALA A 147 1.15 -9.64 -1.19
CA ALA A 147 0.36 -8.61 -0.55
C ALA A 147 0.30 -7.30 -1.36
N ALA A 148 1.42 -6.91 -1.97
CA ALA A 148 1.45 -5.77 -2.88
C ALA A 148 0.57 -6.03 -4.11
N ALA A 149 0.65 -7.22 -4.72
CA ALA A 149 -0.16 -7.59 -5.87
C ALA A 149 -1.66 -7.58 -5.53
N LEU A 150 -2.06 -8.11 -4.37
CA LEU A 150 -3.45 -8.05 -3.89
C LEU A 150 -3.93 -6.60 -3.81
N ALA A 151 -3.20 -5.73 -3.12
CA ALA A 151 -3.58 -4.32 -2.99
C ALA A 151 -3.63 -3.63 -4.37
N GLN A 152 -2.69 -3.95 -5.26
CA GLN A 152 -2.62 -3.38 -6.59
C GLN A 152 -3.77 -3.83 -7.50
N ASP A 153 -4.14 -5.11 -7.46
CA ASP A 153 -5.26 -5.64 -8.22
C ASP A 153 -6.58 -5.00 -7.81
N LEU A 154 -6.81 -4.85 -6.50
CA LEU A 154 -8.01 -4.17 -6.00
C LEU A 154 -8.05 -2.71 -6.46
N ILE A 155 -7.03 -1.90 -6.17
CA ILE A 155 -7.03 -0.48 -6.53
C ILE A 155 -7.07 -0.26 -8.06
N ASN A 156 -6.46 -1.13 -8.86
CA ASN A 156 -6.47 -1.00 -10.31
C ASN A 156 -7.81 -1.42 -10.94
N THR A 157 -8.61 -2.25 -10.26
CA THR A 157 -9.92 -2.67 -10.74
C THR A 157 -10.87 -1.46 -10.80
N PRO A 158 -11.47 -1.14 -11.95
CA PRO A 158 -12.51 -0.13 -12.07
C PRO A 158 -13.66 -0.36 -11.08
N ALA A 159 -14.23 0.72 -10.54
CA ALA A 159 -15.30 0.64 -9.56
C ALA A 159 -16.54 -0.11 -10.06
N CYS A 160 -16.83 -0.11 -11.36
CA CYS A 160 -17.93 -0.90 -11.93
C CYS A 160 -17.78 -2.42 -11.71
N ASP A 161 -16.55 -2.90 -11.49
CA ASP A 161 -16.25 -4.30 -11.16
C ASP A 161 -15.73 -4.48 -9.73
N LEU A 162 -15.60 -3.39 -8.97
CA LEU A 162 -15.12 -3.39 -7.58
C LEU A 162 -15.92 -2.44 -6.68
N GLY A 163 -17.24 -2.62 -6.66
CA GLY A 163 -18.12 -2.03 -5.66
C GLY A 163 -18.02 -2.72 -4.29
N PRO A 164 -18.80 -2.29 -3.28
CA PRO A 164 -18.77 -2.85 -1.92
C PRO A 164 -18.88 -4.39 -1.82
N GLU A 165 -19.62 -5.05 -2.71
CA GLU A 165 -19.86 -6.50 -2.77
C GLU A 165 -18.64 -7.24 -3.30
N ALA A 166 -17.99 -6.70 -4.33
CA ALA A 166 -16.76 -7.27 -4.85
C ALA A 166 -15.59 -7.05 -3.87
N LEU A 167 -15.56 -5.93 -3.15
CA LEU A 167 -14.62 -5.72 -2.05
C LEU A 167 -14.88 -6.68 -0.88
N GLU A 168 -16.14 -6.94 -0.54
CA GLU A 168 -16.55 -7.96 0.42
C GLU A 168 -16.09 -9.36 0.01
N ALA A 169 -16.24 -9.72 -1.27
CA ALA A 169 -15.79 -11.00 -1.79
C ALA A 169 -14.27 -11.16 -1.62
N ALA A 170 -13.48 -10.16 -2.01
CA ALA A 170 -12.03 -10.17 -1.81
C ALA A 170 -11.62 -10.28 -0.33
N PHE A 171 -12.36 -9.60 0.56
CA PHE A 171 -12.15 -9.67 2.00
C PHE A 171 -12.45 -11.07 2.56
N ALA A 172 -13.56 -11.69 2.14
CA ALA A 172 -13.94 -13.04 2.54
C ALA A 172 -12.99 -14.10 1.98
N ASP A 173 -12.49 -13.92 0.75
CA ASP A 173 -11.52 -14.81 0.11
C ASP A 173 -10.21 -14.82 0.90
N LEU A 174 -9.70 -13.64 1.27
CA LEU A 174 -8.52 -13.51 2.13
C LEU A 174 -8.75 -14.20 3.49
N GLY A 175 -9.91 -13.96 4.12
CA GLY A 175 -10.25 -14.59 5.39
C GLY A 175 -10.26 -16.12 5.30
N ARG A 176 -10.89 -16.69 4.27
CA ARG A 176 -10.90 -18.14 4.03
C ARG A 176 -9.50 -18.70 3.78
N ALA A 177 -8.67 -18.00 3.01
CA ALA A 177 -7.30 -18.45 2.69
C ALA A 177 -6.42 -18.63 3.93
N HIS A 178 -6.67 -17.85 4.99
CA HIS A 178 -5.90 -17.89 6.24
C HIS A 178 -6.68 -18.44 7.45
N GLY A 179 -7.90 -18.95 7.25
CA GLY A 179 -8.73 -19.49 8.33
C GLY A 179 -9.21 -18.43 9.33
N ALA A 180 -9.35 -17.18 8.90
CA ALA A 180 -9.91 -16.09 9.70
C ALA A 180 -11.44 -16.17 9.77
N GLU A 181 -12.01 -15.74 10.88
CA GLU A 181 -13.46 -15.54 11.00
C GLU A 181 -13.86 -14.23 10.32
N VAL A 182 -14.90 -14.27 9.47
CA VAL A 182 -15.41 -13.08 8.76
C VAL A 182 -16.89 -12.86 9.10
N ARG A 183 -17.22 -11.63 9.48
CA ARG A 183 -18.58 -11.15 9.73
C ARG A 183 -18.84 -9.91 8.87
N VAL A 184 -20.09 -9.74 8.43
CA VAL A 184 -20.48 -8.62 7.57
C VAL A 184 -21.82 -8.06 8.00
N VAL A 185 -21.89 -6.75 8.21
CA VAL A 185 -23.14 -6.01 8.43
C VAL A 185 -23.54 -5.36 7.10
N ARG A 186 -24.58 -5.88 6.45
CA ARG A 186 -24.97 -5.47 5.08
C ARG A 186 -26.20 -4.57 5.08
N GLY A 187 -26.10 -3.45 4.37
CA GLY A 187 -27.21 -2.57 4.04
C GLY A 187 -27.63 -1.63 5.16
N MET A 188 -28.46 -0.66 4.77
CA MET A 188 -28.82 0.50 5.59
C MET A 188 -29.48 0.15 6.92
N ALA A 189 -30.43 -0.79 6.91
CA ALA A 189 -31.16 -1.18 8.12
C ALA A 189 -30.21 -1.82 9.15
N ALA A 190 -29.47 -2.84 8.74
CA ALA A 190 -28.52 -3.55 9.61
C ALA A 190 -27.40 -2.63 10.09
N LEU A 191 -26.91 -1.71 9.25
CA LEU A 191 -25.91 -0.72 9.68
C LEU A 191 -26.47 0.21 10.76
N ARG A 192 -27.69 0.74 10.59
CA ARG A 192 -28.31 1.60 11.59
C ARG A 192 -28.58 0.87 12.91
N GLU A 193 -29.15 -0.34 12.84
CA GLU A 193 -29.41 -1.19 14.01
C GLU A 193 -28.11 -1.62 14.71
N GLY A 194 -27.06 -1.90 13.93
CA GLY A 194 -25.73 -2.24 14.43
C GLY A 194 -24.95 -1.06 15.01
N GLY A 195 -25.47 0.17 14.93
CA GLY A 195 -24.82 1.37 15.44
C GLY A 195 -23.71 1.89 14.51
N PHE A 196 -23.95 1.89 13.20
CA PHE A 196 -23.05 2.42 12.16
C PHE A 196 -23.73 3.51 11.29
N PRO A 197 -24.24 4.58 11.92
CA PRO A 197 -25.01 5.64 11.24
C PRO A 197 -24.22 6.44 10.22
N LEU A 198 -22.91 6.68 10.41
CA LEU A 198 -22.09 7.44 9.46
C LEU A 198 -21.77 6.62 8.22
N ILE A 199 -21.45 5.33 8.39
CA ILE A 199 -21.27 4.40 7.26
C ILE A 199 -22.55 4.33 6.43
N ALA A 200 -23.70 4.21 7.09
CA ALA A 200 -25.01 4.21 6.44
C ALA A 200 -25.25 5.54 5.68
N ALA A 201 -25.01 6.69 6.31
CA ALA A 201 -25.26 7.99 5.70
C ALA A 201 -24.44 8.24 4.42
N VAL A 202 -23.14 7.92 4.44
CA VAL A 202 -22.26 8.09 3.27
C VAL A 202 -22.70 7.20 2.10
N GLY A 203 -22.99 5.93 2.36
CA GLY A 203 -23.37 4.98 1.32
C GLY A 203 -24.84 5.04 0.88
N ALA A 204 -25.67 5.90 1.47
CA ALA A 204 -27.12 5.91 1.26
C ALA A 204 -27.53 6.19 -0.20
N ALA A 205 -26.68 6.92 -0.94
CA ALA A 205 -26.97 7.36 -2.30
C ALA A 205 -26.56 6.35 -3.39
N ALA A 206 -25.78 5.33 -3.05
CA ALA A 206 -25.28 4.36 -4.00
C ALA A 206 -26.36 3.35 -4.41
N ALA A 207 -26.25 2.80 -5.62
CA ALA A 207 -27.12 1.70 -6.05
C ALA A 207 -26.79 0.41 -5.29
N GLU A 208 -25.51 0.20 -4.99
CA GLU A 208 -25.04 -0.94 -4.23
C GLU A 208 -25.01 -0.64 -2.73
N ALA A 209 -25.50 -1.57 -1.92
CA ALA A 209 -25.72 -1.32 -0.49
C ALA A 209 -24.38 -1.18 0.27
N PRO A 210 -24.26 -0.18 1.19
CA PRO A 210 -23.09 -0.06 2.04
C PRO A 210 -23.02 -1.21 3.05
N ARG A 211 -21.81 -1.47 3.57
CA ARG A 211 -21.56 -2.54 4.52
C ARG A 211 -20.33 -2.30 5.38
N LEU A 212 -20.28 -2.96 6.54
CA LEU A 212 -19.10 -3.05 7.37
C LEU A 212 -18.57 -4.50 7.34
N LEU A 213 -17.32 -4.65 6.95
CA LEU A 213 -16.60 -5.93 6.92
C LEU A 213 -15.74 -6.04 8.19
N ASP A 214 -15.79 -7.19 8.86
CA ASP A 214 -15.06 -7.48 10.10
C ASP A 214 -14.41 -8.86 10.04
N MET A 215 -13.09 -8.91 10.17
CA MET A 215 -12.29 -10.14 10.16
C MET A 215 -11.52 -10.27 11.46
N ALA A 216 -11.50 -11.46 12.04
CA ALA A 216 -10.70 -11.78 13.21
C ALA A 216 -9.83 -13.02 12.97
N TRP A 217 -8.55 -12.93 13.35
CA TRP A 217 -7.56 -14.00 13.18
C TRP A 217 -6.60 -14.07 14.38
N GLY A 218 -6.02 -15.24 14.61
CA GLY A 218 -5.01 -15.46 15.64
C GLY A 218 -5.62 -15.86 16.99
N ARG A 219 -4.74 -16.32 17.90
CA ARG A 219 -5.15 -16.95 19.17
C ARG A 219 -5.76 -15.94 20.13
N GLU A 220 -6.67 -16.42 20.97
CA GLU A 220 -7.15 -15.64 22.11
C GLU A 220 -6.00 -15.32 23.09
N GLY A 221 -6.05 -14.14 23.73
CA GLY A 221 -5.05 -13.68 24.68
C GLY A 221 -3.72 -13.21 24.09
N ALA A 222 -3.49 -13.31 22.77
CA ALA A 222 -2.37 -12.65 22.12
C ALA A 222 -2.56 -11.11 22.10
N PRO A 223 -1.47 -10.33 21.93
CA PRO A 223 -1.56 -8.87 21.78
C PRO A 223 -2.54 -8.48 20.67
N ARG A 224 -3.48 -7.59 20.99
CA ARG A 224 -4.54 -7.18 20.07
C ARG A 224 -4.06 -6.06 19.15
N VAL A 225 -4.19 -6.28 17.85
CA VAL A 225 -3.92 -5.28 16.81
C VAL A 225 -5.13 -5.19 15.90
N THR A 226 -5.69 -3.99 15.74
CA THR A 226 -6.81 -3.75 14.84
C THR A 226 -6.38 -2.88 13.67
N LEU A 227 -6.59 -3.37 12.44
CA LEU A 227 -6.40 -2.61 11.21
C LEU A 227 -7.75 -2.07 10.74
N VAL A 228 -7.81 -0.80 10.35
CA VAL A 228 -9.02 -0.15 9.84
C VAL A 228 -8.72 0.50 8.48
N GLY A 229 -9.34 0.01 7.40
CA GLY A 229 -9.06 0.48 6.05
C GLY A 229 -10.23 1.23 5.42
N LYS A 230 -10.03 2.47 4.93
CA LYS A 230 -11.05 3.22 4.17
C LYS A 230 -11.46 2.44 2.92
N GLY A 231 -12.73 2.04 2.82
CA GLY A 231 -13.30 1.23 1.73
C GLY A 231 -14.27 1.98 0.82
N VAL A 232 -13.97 3.23 0.45
CA VAL A 232 -14.81 4.01 -0.48
C VAL A 232 -14.51 3.55 -1.91
N CYS A 233 -15.32 2.64 -2.45
CA CYS A 233 -15.08 1.96 -3.73
C CYS A 233 -15.09 2.92 -4.93
N PHE A 234 -15.92 3.95 -4.85
CA PHE A 234 -15.88 5.11 -5.73
C PHE A 234 -16.36 6.35 -4.99
N ASP A 235 -15.72 7.48 -5.29
CA ASP A 235 -15.99 8.76 -4.64
C ASP A 235 -16.27 9.85 -5.69
N THR A 236 -17.54 10.22 -5.84
CA THR A 236 -17.92 11.39 -6.66
C THR A 236 -17.74 12.70 -5.90
N GLY A 237 -17.50 12.63 -4.59
CA GLY A 237 -17.61 13.72 -3.62
C GLY A 237 -19.01 13.97 -3.08
N GLY A 238 -20.00 13.15 -3.46
CA GLY A 238 -21.40 13.40 -3.12
C GLY A 238 -21.92 14.72 -3.71
N LEU A 239 -22.77 15.45 -2.99
CA LEU A 239 -23.34 16.72 -3.47
C LEU A 239 -22.31 17.85 -3.60
N ASN A 240 -21.21 17.82 -2.84
CA ASN A 240 -20.00 18.59 -3.09
C ASN A 240 -19.15 17.91 -4.19
N ILE A 241 -19.72 17.81 -5.38
CA ILE A 241 -19.15 17.04 -6.49
C ILE A 241 -17.70 17.44 -6.83
N LYS A 242 -16.83 16.44 -7.01
CA LYS A 242 -15.46 16.65 -7.49
C LYS A 242 -15.45 17.18 -8.93
N PRO A 243 -14.49 18.06 -9.27
CA PRO A 243 -14.18 18.34 -10.67
C PRO A 243 -13.73 17.08 -11.41
N ALA A 244 -14.01 17.00 -12.71
CA ALA A 244 -13.76 15.81 -13.53
C ALA A 244 -12.31 15.27 -13.43
N GLY A 245 -11.32 16.15 -13.43
CA GLY A 245 -9.90 15.76 -13.32
C GLY A 245 -9.57 15.08 -11.99
N SER A 246 -10.17 15.54 -10.88
CA SER A 246 -10.00 14.94 -9.56
C SER A 246 -10.75 13.60 -9.45
N MET A 247 -11.92 13.51 -10.09
CA MET A 247 -12.76 12.30 -10.07
C MET A 247 -12.15 11.13 -10.86
N GLY A 248 -11.36 11.40 -11.90
CA GLY A 248 -10.83 10.36 -12.81
C GLY A 248 -9.98 9.26 -12.15
N LEU A 249 -9.49 9.48 -10.93
CA LEU A 249 -8.73 8.48 -10.16
C LEU A 249 -9.50 7.88 -8.99
N MET A 250 -10.77 8.20 -8.77
CA MET A 250 -11.49 7.89 -7.52
C MET A 250 -11.88 6.42 -7.31
N LYS A 251 -11.63 5.54 -8.29
CA LYS A 251 -11.60 4.08 -8.03
C LYS A 251 -10.54 3.69 -6.98
N LYS A 252 -9.52 4.52 -6.78
CA LYS A 252 -8.45 4.27 -5.81
C LYS A 252 -8.85 4.59 -4.38
N ASP A 253 -10.03 5.15 -4.15
CA ASP A 253 -10.40 5.71 -2.84
C ASP A 253 -10.72 4.64 -1.77
N MET A 254 -10.71 3.38 -2.20
CA MET A 254 -10.68 2.17 -1.38
C MET A 254 -9.25 1.67 -1.11
N GLY A 255 -8.22 2.44 -1.48
CA GLY A 255 -6.81 2.05 -1.34
C GLY A 255 -6.38 1.85 0.11
N GLY A 256 -7.06 2.51 1.06
CA GLY A 256 -6.92 2.25 2.49
C GLY A 256 -7.31 0.82 2.86
N ALA A 257 -8.48 0.36 2.41
CA ALA A 257 -8.91 -1.03 2.55
C ALA A 257 -7.92 -1.98 1.86
N ALA A 258 -7.60 -1.76 0.58
CA ALA A 258 -6.66 -2.62 -0.15
C ALA A 258 -5.32 -2.80 0.57
N THR A 259 -4.77 -1.71 1.12
CA THR A 259 -3.52 -1.73 1.88
C THR A 259 -3.68 -2.44 3.22
N ALA A 260 -4.81 -2.27 3.92
CA ALA A 260 -5.10 -3.00 5.14
C ALA A 260 -5.23 -4.52 4.89
N LEU A 261 -5.88 -4.93 3.79
CA LEU A 261 -5.96 -6.35 3.39
C LEU A 261 -4.56 -6.91 3.06
N GLY A 262 -3.73 -6.17 2.31
CA GLY A 262 -2.36 -6.58 2.02
C GLY A 262 -1.51 -6.72 3.30
N LEU A 263 -1.61 -5.77 4.23
CA LEU A 263 -0.94 -5.87 5.54
C LEU A 263 -1.43 -7.07 6.35
N ALA A 264 -2.75 -7.29 6.39
CA ALA A 264 -3.33 -8.45 7.06
C ALA A 264 -2.83 -9.77 6.45
N GLN A 265 -2.74 -9.86 5.12
CA GLN A 265 -2.16 -11.00 4.42
C GLN A 265 -0.72 -11.26 4.87
N MET A 266 0.12 -10.22 4.96
CA MET A 266 1.50 -10.37 5.43
C MET A 266 1.55 -10.91 6.86
N ILE A 267 0.75 -10.35 7.78
CA ILE A 267 0.66 -10.76 9.18
C ILE A 267 0.24 -12.23 9.30
N MET A 268 -0.85 -12.61 8.65
CA MET A 268 -1.40 -13.97 8.73
C MET A 268 -0.49 -14.99 8.04
N ALA A 269 0.11 -14.66 6.90
CA ALA A 269 1.03 -15.54 6.18
C ALA A 269 2.39 -15.69 6.90
N ALA A 270 2.79 -14.71 7.71
CA ALA A 270 3.96 -14.82 8.58
C ALA A 270 3.65 -15.59 9.87
N GLY A 271 2.37 -15.78 10.22
CA GLY A 271 1.97 -16.48 11.43
C GLY A 271 2.33 -15.71 12.71
N LEU A 272 2.31 -14.36 12.67
CA LEU A 272 2.68 -13.55 13.83
C LEU A 272 1.78 -13.87 15.03
N ASP A 273 2.35 -13.86 16.25
CA ASP A 273 1.63 -14.19 17.47
C ASP A 273 0.77 -13.02 17.99
N LEU A 274 -0.26 -12.67 17.21
CA LEU A 274 -1.14 -11.54 17.46
C LEU A 274 -2.61 -11.95 17.39
N ARG A 275 -3.47 -11.22 18.10
CA ARG A 275 -4.92 -11.23 17.86
C ARG A 275 -5.23 -10.10 16.87
N LEU A 276 -5.24 -10.45 15.59
CA LEU A 276 -5.53 -9.52 14.49
C LEU A 276 -7.04 -9.32 14.33
N ARG A 277 -7.46 -8.07 14.20
CA ARG A 277 -8.78 -7.71 13.69
C ARG A 277 -8.64 -6.76 12.50
N VAL A 278 -9.48 -6.91 11.48
CA VAL A 278 -9.51 -6.02 10.31
C VAL A 278 -10.92 -5.52 10.10
N LEU A 279 -11.10 -4.20 10.04
CA LEU A 279 -12.36 -3.53 9.80
C LEU A 279 -12.31 -2.72 8.51
N VAL A 280 -13.29 -2.91 7.63
CA VAL A 280 -13.41 -2.15 6.38
C VAL A 280 -14.85 -1.66 6.23
N PRO A 281 -15.13 -0.35 6.40
CA PRO A 281 -16.38 0.24 5.95
C PRO A 281 -16.37 0.37 4.42
N ALA A 282 -17.14 -0.48 3.75
CA ALA A 282 -17.23 -0.54 2.29
C ALA A 282 -18.49 0.19 1.79
N VAL A 283 -18.28 1.27 1.05
CA VAL A 283 -19.34 2.17 0.56
C VAL A 283 -19.00 2.71 -0.84
N GLU A 284 -19.96 3.34 -1.50
CA GLU A 284 -19.69 4.34 -2.55
C GLU A 284 -20.28 5.68 -2.12
N ASN A 285 -19.54 6.78 -2.34
CA ASN A 285 -20.04 8.13 -2.14
C ASN A 285 -20.60 8.64 -3.46
N SER A 286 -21.92 8.56 -3.59
CA SER A 286 -22.66 8.75 -4.84
C SER A 286 -23.60 9.97 -4.80
N ILE A 287 -24.08 10.38 -5.97
CA ILE A 287 -25.07 11.45 -6.13
C ILE A 287 -26.42 10.83 -6.50
N SER A 288 -27.36 10.88 -5.57
CA SER A 288 -28.77 10.57 -5.81
C SER A 288 -29.64 11.20 -4.71
N GLY A 289 -30.97 11.01 -4.77
CA GLY A 289 -31.92 11.63 -3.82
C GLY A 289 -31.61 11.41 -2.32
N PRO A 290 -31.17 10.21 -1.89
CA PRO A 290 -30.81 9.94 -0.49
C PRO A 290 -29.43 10.46 -0.03
N ALA A 291 -28.68 11.18 -0.86
CA ALA A 291 -27.36 11.69 -0.47
C ALA A 291 -27.43 12.57 0.77
N MET A 292 -26.42 12.43 1.65
CA MET A 292 -26.16 13.39 2.73
C MET A 292 -25.87 14.77 2.14
N ARG A 293 -26.18 15.82 2.91
CA ARG A 293 -26.14 17.22 2.46
C ARG A 293 -25.20 18.04 3.34
N PRO A 294 -24.60 19.11 2.77
CA PRO A 294 -23.99 20.15 3.59
C PRO A 294 -24.97 20.68 4.65
N GLY A 295 -24.52 20.77 5.90
CA GLY A 295 -25.32 21.17 7.06
C GLY A 295 -26.09 20.04 7.75
N ASP A 296 -26.07 18.81 7.24
CA ASP A 296 -26.60 17.66 7.97
C ASP A 296 -25.78 17.44 9.26
N ILE A 297 -26.44 17.21 10.39
CA ILE A 297 -25.81 16.78 11.64
C ILE A 297 -26.09 15.30 11.86
N LEU A 298 -25.04 14.48 11.80
CA LEU A 298 -25.12 13.04 11.90
C LEU A 298 -24.57 12.56 13.24
N LYS A 299 -25.25 11.61 13.88
CA LYS A 299 -24.72 10.93 15.07
C LYS A 299 -23.74 9.84 14.63
N SER A 300 -22.67 9.63 15.40
CA SER A 300 -21.69 8.55 15.23
C SER A 300 -21.96 7.37 16.18
N ARG A 301 -21.30 6.24 15.94
CA ARG A 301 -21.27 5.08 16.86
C ARG A 301 -20.82 5.46 18.26
N LYS A 302 -19.81 6.33 18.37
CA LYS A 302 -19.27 6.82 19.65
C LYS A 302 -20.25 7.75 20.40
N GLY A 303 -21.31 8.19 19.73
CA GLY A 303 -22.32 9.08 20.29
C GLY A 303 -22.06 10.56 19.99
N LEU A 304 -20.88 10.92 19.46
CA LEU A 304 -20.57 12.27 18.99
C LEU A 304 -21.43 12.65 17.79
N THR A 305 -21.78 13.93 17.70
CA THR A 305 -22.47 14.55 16.57
C THR A 305 -21.47 15.20 15.61
N VAL A 306 -21.70 15.03 14.32
CA VAL A 306 -20.82 15.53 13.25
C VAL A 306 -21.63 16.38 12.28
N GLU A 307 -21.29 17.66 12.16
CA GLU A 307 -21.77 18.51 11.07
C GLU A 307 -21.03 18.16 9.77
N VAL A 308 -21.79 17.89 8.72
CA VAL A 308 -21.26 17.63 7.38
C VAL A 308 -21.14 18.95 6.65
N ASN A 309 -19.96 19.56 6.61
CA ASN A 309 -19.70 20.78 5.84
C ASN A 309 -19.19 20.51 4.42
N ASN A 310 -18.64 19.31 4.18
CA ASN A 310 -18.27 18.87 2.84
C ASN A 310 -18.51 17.36 2.67
N THR A 311 -19.38 16.98 1.74
CA THR A 311 -19.68 15.57 1.45
C THR A 311 -18.53 14.84 0.77
N ASP A 312 -17.50 15.55 0.31
CA ASP A 312 -16.23 15.04 -0.24
C ASP A 312 -15.19 14.72 0.86
N ALA A 313 -15.56 14.95 2.13
CA ALA A 313 -14.80 14.54 3.31
C ALA A 313 -15.50 13.36 4.00
N GLU A 314 -16.00 12.42 3.23
CA GLU A 314 -16.76 11.23 3.65
C GLU A 314 -15.87 10.16 4.29
N GLY A 315 -14.62 10.02 3.84
CA GLY A 315 -13.73 8.96 4.28
C GLY A 315 -13.52 8.95 5.79
N ARG A 316 -13.45 10.13 6.41
CA ARG A 316 -13.33 10.24 7.87
C ARG A 316 -14.61 9.88 8.60
N LEU A 317 -15.79 10.10 7.98
CA LEU A 317 -17.08 9.73 8.55
C LEU A 317 -17.22 8.21 8.62
N VAL A 318 -16.91 7.49 7.54
CA VAL A 318 -17.01 6.03 7.54
C VAL A 318 -15.97 5.38 8.45
N LEU A 319 -14.77 5.96 8.55
CA LEU A 319 -13.73 5.51 9.48
C LEU A 319 -14.09 5.77 10.94
N ALA A 320 -14.79 6.86 11.26
CA ALA A 320 -15.18 7.19 12.64
C ALA A 320 -15.98 6.07 13.32
N ASP A 321 -16.99 5.53 12.63
CA ASP A 321 -17.78 4.41 13.14
C ASP A 321 -16.95 3.13 13.28
N ALA A 322 -16.05 2.85 12.32
CA ALA A 322 -15.18 1.68 12.36
C ALA A 322 -14.11 1.78 13.46
N LEU A 323 -13.54 2.97 13.67
CA LEU A 323 -12.57 3.25 14.74
C LEU A 323 -13.22 3.14 16.12
N ALA A 324 -14.44 3.68 16.28
CA ALA A 324 -15.18 3.52 17.52
C ALA A 324 -15.44 2.05 17.85
N LEU A 325 -15.79 1.22 16.86
CA LEU A 325 -15.93 -0.23 17.03
C LEU A 325 -14.61 -0.92 17.37
N ALA A 326 -13.49 -0.50 16.76
CA ALA A 326 -12.17 -1.03 17.08
C ALA A 326 -11.76 -0.72 18.53
N ASP A 327 -12.04 0.51 18.98
CA ASP A 327 -11.67 1.02 20.30
C ASP A 327 -12.45 0.36 21.45
N GLU A 328 -13.65 -0.16 21.17
CA GLU A 328 -14.46 -0.91 22.15
C GLU A 328 -13.72 -2.10 22.77
N GLU A 329 -12.80 -2.73 22.03
CA GLU A 329 -12.00 -3.86 22.49
C GLU A 329 -10.70 -3.44 23.21
N ALA A 330 -10.43 -2.14 23.33
CA ALA A 330 -9.20 -1.57 23.91
C ALA A 330 -7.93 -2.30 23.42
N PRO A 331 -7.69 -2.41 22.10
CA PRO A 331 -6.54 -3.13 21.57
C PRO A 331 -5.23 -2.42 21.94
N GLY A 332 -4.11 -3.16 21.91
CA GLY A 332 -2.80 -2.55 22.14
C GLY A 332 -2.44 -1.53 21.06
N LEU A 333 -2.89 -1.77 19.82
CA LEU A 333 -2.66 -0.89 18.69
C LEU A 333 -3.87 -0.86 17.74
N ILE A 334 -4.28 0.34 17.33
CA ILE A 334 -5.14 0.57 16.17
C ILE A 334 -4.29 1.21 15.06
N VAL A 335 -4.37 0.66 13.84
CA VAL A 335 -3.79 1.25 12.64
C VAL A 335 -4.90 1.58 11.65
N SER A 336 -5.05 2.85 11.28
CA SER A 336 -5.96 3.26 10.21
C SER A 336 -5.22 3.65 8.94
N LEU A 337 -5.66 3.11 7.80
CA LEU A 337 -5.09 3.33 6.47
C LEU A 337 -6.15 3.95 5.58
N ALA A 338 -5.88 5.12 5.01
CA ALA A 338 -6.86 5.83 4.20
C ALA A 338 -6.22 6.67 3.10
N THR A 339 -6.90 6.75 1.95
CA THR A 339 -6.67 7.76 0.91
C THR A 339 -7.43 9.03 1.27
N LEU A 340 -7.03 9.70 2.36
CA LEU A 340 -7.93 10.57 3.08
C LEU A 340 -7.94 12.01 2.56
N THR A 341 -6.78 12.58 2.24
CA THR A 341 -6.71 14.02 1.95
C THR A 341 -5.91 14.39 0.70
N GLY A 342 -6.46 15.31 -0.09
CA GLY A 342 -5.68 16.01 -1.12
C GLY A 342 -4.55 16.87 -0.52
N ALA A 343 -4.77 17.43 0.68
CA ALA A 343 -3.80 18.26 1.39
C ALA A 343 -2.49 17.53 1.68
N ALA A 344 -2.54 16.24 2.08
CA ALA A 344 -1.35 15.42 2.30
C ALA A 344 -0.50 15.26 1.03
N ARG A 345 -1.12 15.25 -0.17
CA ARG A 345 -0.40 15.11 -1.44
C ARG A 345 0.24 16.41 -1.91
N VAL A 346 -0.39 17.53 -1.61
CA VAL A 346 0.22 18.86 -1.81
C VAL A 346 1.44 19.03 -0.92
N ALA A 347 1.37 18.58 0.34
CA ALA A 347 2.47 18.72 1.29
C ALA A 347 3.63 17.73 1.04
N MET A 348 3.32 16.45 0.78
CA MET A 348 4.32 15.36 0.81
C MET A 348 4.55 14.70 -0.55
N GLY A 349 3.94 15.20 -1.63
CA GLY A 349 3.96 14.55 -2.94
C GLY A 349 3.24 13.19 -2.94
N PRO A 350 3.38 12.36 -3.98
CA PRO A 350 2.69 11.07 -4.09
C PRO A 350 3.40 9.92 -3.35
N ASP A 351 4.72 10.01 -3.15
CA ASP A 351 5.55 8.87 -2.76
C ASP A 351 5.68 8.67 -1.25
N VAL A 352 5.56 9.74 -0.46
CA VAL A 352 5.74 9.71 1.00
C VAL A 352 4.39 9.94 1.69
N PRO A 353 3.73 8.90 2.23
CA PRO A 353 2.55 9.05 3.07
C PRO A 353 2.93 9.71 4.40
N PRO A 354 2.21 10.76 4.84
CA PRO A 354 2.28 11.17 6.22
C PRO A 354 1.58 10.15 7.12
N PHE A 355 2.11 9.98 8.33
CA PHE A 355 1.46 9.24 9.40
C PHE A 355 1.37 10.09 10.67
N PHE A 356 0.46 9.71 11.55
CA PHE A 356 0.15 10.40 12.80
C PHE A 356 0.08 9.39 13.94
N THR A 357 0.72 9.70 15.05
CA THR A 357 0.68 8.96 16.31
C THR A 357 1.21 9.88 17.42
N ASP A 358 0.73 9.71 18.66
CA ASP A 358 1.34 10.30 19.87
C ASP A 358 2.34 9.34 20.54
N ASP A 359 2.36 8.08 20.12
CA ASP A 359 3.32 7.08 20.60
C ASP A 359 4.70 7.34 19.97
N GLU A 360 5.58 7.96 20.77
CA GLU A 360 6.95 8.31 20.38
C GLU A 360 7.80 7.08 20.05
N VAL A 361 7.58 5.94 20.72
CA VAL A 361 8.32 4.70 20.47
C VAL A 361 7.89 4.13 19.13
N LEU A 362 6.58 4.02 18.89
CA LEU A 362 6.05 3.60 17.59
C LEU A 362 6.50 4.52 16.45
N ALA A 363 6.53 5.83 16.66
CA ALA A 363 7.03 6.77 15.67
C ALA A 363 8.51 6.53 15.31
N ALA A 364 9.38 6.32 16.30
CA ALA A 364 10.79 6.05 16.09
C ALA A 364 11.03 4.70 15.41
N ASP A 365 10.29 3.66 15.82
CA ASP A 365 10.34 2.33 15.20
C ASP A 365 9.94 2.38 13.73
N LEU A 366 8.84 3.09 13.41
CA LEU A 366 8.37 3.28 12.03
C LEU A 366 9.37 4.06 11.18
N ALA A 367 9.99 5.11 11.71
CA ALA A 367 11.00 5.87 10.98
C ALA A 367 12.20 4.98 10.61
N THR A 368 12.64 4.13 11.55
CA THR A 368 13.73 3.17 11.32
C THR A 368 13.32 2.09 10.33
N ALA A 369 12.12 1.53 10.48
CA ALA A 369 11.58 0.52 9.58
C ALA A 369 11.42 1.05 8.14
N ALA A 370 10.87 2.26 7.98
CA ALA A 370 10.63 2.90 6.69
C ALA A 370 11.92 3.02 5.85
N VAL A 371 13.04 3.37 6.48
CA VAL A 371 14.35 3.38 5.82
C VAL A 371 14.80 1.95 5.51
N ARG A 372 14.76 1.05 6.50
CA ARG A 372 15.25 -0.33 6.36
C ARG A 372 14.58 -1.10 5.23
N VAL A 373 13.25 -1.03 5.11
CA VAL A 373 12.52 -1.76 4.06
C VAL A 373 12.28 -0.90 2.81
N ALA A 374 12.88 0.28 2.74
CA ALA A 374 12.65 1.29 1.71
C ALA A 374 11.15 1.46 1.42
N ASP A 375 10.32 1.70 2.46
CA ASP A 375 8.90 2.04 2.37
C ASP A 375 8.66 3.36 3.11
N PRO A 376 8.85 4.51 2.43
CA PRO A 376 8.99 5.79 3.10
C PRO A 376 7.69 6.20 3.78
N LEU A 377 7.85 6.79 4.96
CA LEU A 377 6.80 7.33 5.82
C LEU A 377 7.32 8.59 6.50
N TRP A 378 6.45 9.55 6.78
CA TRP A 378 6.86 10.76 7.51
C TRP A 378 5.84 11.14 8.57
N ARG A 379 6.31 11.46 9.79
CA ARG A 379 5.38 11.83 10.87
C ARG A 379 4.90 13.26 10.70
N LEU A 380 3.59 13.44 10.75
CA LEU A 380 2.94 14.72 11.02
C LEU A 380 2.34 14.70 12.44
N PRO A 381 2.22 15.87 13.09
CA PRO A 381 1.75 15.94 14.47
C PRO A 381 0.22 15.86 14.59
N PHE A 382 -0.27 15.31 15.69
CA PHE A 382 -1.60 15.64 16.22
C PHE A 382 -1.54 17.00 16.91
N TRP A 383 -1.49 18.07 16.11
CA TRP A 383 -1.27 19.42 16.62
C TRP A 383 -2.50 19.94 17.39
N ALA A 384 -2.47 19.79 18.72
CA ALA A 384 -3.59 20.11 19.61
C ALA A 384 -4.18 21.53 19.46
N PRO A 385 -3.40 22.59 19.16
CA PRO A 385 -3.99 23.91 18.92
C PRO A 385 -4.95 24.00 17.72
N TYR A 386 -5.02 22.96 16.86
CA TYR A 386 -5.99 22.87 15.76
C TYR A 386 -7.29 22.14 16.14
N GLU A 387 -7.45 21.65 17.37
CA GLU A 387 -8.71 21.00 17.82
C GLU A 387 -9.91 21.95 17.67
N GLY A 388 -9.77 23.23 18.05
CA GLY A 388 -10.84 24.20 17.90
C GLY A 388 -11.23 24.50 16.44
N LEU A 389 -10.44 24.06 15.45
CA LEU A 389 -10.83 24.16 14.04
C LEU A 389 -11.89 23.13 13.68
N ILE A 390 -11.91 21.97 14.33
CA ILE A 390 -12.86 20.87 14.04
C ILE A 390 -14.10 20.90 14.94
N GLU A 391 -14.39 22.00 15.64
CA GLU A 391 -15.51 22.13 16.58
C GLU A 391 -16.45 23.28 16.13
N PRO A 392 -17.54 22.98 15.39
CA PRO A 392 -18.38 24.01 14.74
C PRO A 392 -19.39 24.71 15.68
N GLY A 393 -19.37 24.40 16.97
CA GLY A 393 -20.24 24.99 18.00
C GLY A 393 -21.70 24.51 17.98
N ILE A 394 -22.21 24.00 16.86
CA ILE A 394 -23.56 23.42 16.72
C ILE A 394 -23.58 21.88 16.74
N ALA A 395 -22.41 21.25 16.62
CA ALA A 395 -22.17 19.82 16.71
C ALA A 395 -20.83 19.59 17.42
N ASP A 396 -20.55 18.36 17.85
CA ASP A 396 -19.28 18.03 18.51
C ASP A 396 -18.10 18.14 17.54
N LEU A 397 -18.30 17.81 16.26
CA LEU A 397 -17.25 17.79 15.24
C LEU A 397 -17.69 18.36 13.89
N ASP A 398 -16.75 18.97 13.18
CA ASP A 398 -16.85 19.39 11.77
C ASP A 398 -16.04 18.42 10.90
N ASN A 399 -16.69 17.80 9.91
CA ASN A 399 -16.00 16.88 9.02
C ASN A 399 -15.07 17.57 8.00
N ALA A 400 -15.20 18.87 7.76
CA ALA A 400 -14.44 19.63 6.78
C ALA A 400 -14.34 21.11 7.18
N PRO A 401 -13.51 21.43 8.19
CA PRO A 401 -13.42 22.78 8.70
C PRO A 401 -12.93 23.79 7.67
N SER A 402 -13.44 25.01 7.79
CA SER A 402 -13.11 26.11 6.89
C SER A 402 -11.63 26.55 6.99
N GLY A 403 -11.15 27.26 5.96
CA GLY A 403 -9.80 27.88 5.94
C GLY A 403 -8.78 27.20 5.03
N GLY A 404 -9.03 25.98 4.53
CA GLY A 404 -8.26 25.34 3.44
C GLY A 404 -6.80 24.98 3.77
N MET A 405 -6.34 25.25 5.00
CA MET A 405 -5.00 24.93 5.49
C MET A 405 -5.04 23.74 6.45
N ALA A 406 -3.89 23.09 6.66
CA ALA A 406 -3.73 21.99 7.62
C ALA A 406 -4.69 20.79 7.42
N GLY A 407 -5.23 20.61 6.21
CA GLY A 407 -6.28 19.61 5.95
C GLY A 407 -5.93 18.17 6.33
N ALA A 408 -4.65 17.78 6.22
CA ALA A 408 -4.18 16.47 6.67
C ALA A 408 -4.23 16.35 8.21
N ILE A 409 -3.81 17.40 8.93
CA ILE A 409 -3.79 17.41 10.40
C ILE A 409 -5.23 17.46 10.95
N THR A 410 -6.11 18.32 10.40
CA THR A 410 -7.49 18.40 10.87
C THR A 410 -8.28 17.12 10.60
N ALA A 411 -8.02 16.43 9.49
CA ALA A 411 -8.56 15.09 9.24
C ALA A 411 -8.06 14.05 10.25
N ALA A 412 -6.77 14.06 10.56
CA ALA A 412 -6.19 13.15 11.53
C ALA A 412 -6.72 13.41 12.97
N LEU A 413 -6.85 14.68 13.37
CA LEU A 413 -7.47 15.08 14.64
C LEU A 413 -8.93 14.62 14.72
N PHE A 414 -9.71 14.81 13.65
CA PHE A 414 -11.07 14.29 13.57
C PHE A 414 -11.13 12.78 13.85
N LEU A 415 -10.25 11.98 13.22
CA LEU A 415 -10.21 10.53 13.45
C LEU A 415 -9.78 10.17 14.88
N ARG A 416 -8.83 10.92 15.45
CA ARG A 416 -8.33 10.72 16.83
C ARG A 416 -9.45 10.83 17.86
N ARG A 417 -10.49 11.64 17.61
CA ARG A 417 -11.68 11.75 18.47
C ARG A 417 -12.47 10.45 18.60
N PHE A 418 -12.20 9.43 17.78
CA PHE A 418 -12.87 8.12 17.83
C PHE A 418 -12.03 7.01 18.48
N VAL A 419 -10.84 7.32 18.99
CA VAL A 419 -9.93 6.36 19.64
C VAL A 419 -9.49 6.90 21.00
N GLU A 420 -9.95 6.26 22.09
CA GLU A 420 -9.65 6.67 23.47
C GLU A 420 -9.04 5.56 24.33
N ARG A 421 -9.39 4.31 24.04
CA ARG A 421 -9.09 3.16 24.90
C ARG A 421 -7.92 2.32 24.39
N ALA A 422 -7.60 2.40 23.10
CA ALA A 422 -6.46 1.72 22.53
C ALA A 422 -5.14 2.21 23.16
N GLY A 423 -4.17 1.29 23.31
CA GLY A 423 -2.84 1.62 23.84
C GLY A 423 -2.10 2.65 22.98
N SER A 424 -2.14 2.45 21.66
CA SER A 424 -1.58 3.36 20.66
C SER A 424 -2.49 3.47 19.44
N TYR A 425 -2.49 4.65 18.80
CA TYR A 425 -3.21 4.90 17.55
C TYR A 425 -2.26 5.43 16.47
N LEU A 426 -2.22 4.72 15.35
CA LEU A 426 -1.49 5.11 14.15
C LEU A 426 -2.49 5.39 13.02
N HIS A 427 -2.45 6.59 12.45
CA HIS A 427 -3.14 6.91 11.20
C HIS A 427 -2.12 7.12 10.08
N ALA A 428 -2.30 6.47 8.93
CA ALA A 428 -1.50 6.70 7.73
C ALA A 428 -2.40 7.18 6.58
N ASP A 429 -2.12 8.41 6.10
CA ASP A 429 -2.81 9.02 4.95
C ASP A 429 -2.01 8.70 3.67
N ILE A 430 -2.38 7.59 3.04
CA ILE A 430 -1.70 7.03 1.86
C ILE A 430 -2.27 7.60 0.56
N TYR A 431 -1.47 7.65 -0.51
CA TYR A 431 -2.00 8.07 -1.81
C TYR A 431 -2.67 6.93 -2.57
N GLY A 432 -2.15 5.71 -2.39
CA GLY A 432 -2.63 4.49 -3.07
C GLY A 432 -2.33 4.46 -4.57
N TRP A 433 -1.48 5.36 -5.10
CA TRP A 433 -1.25 5.48 -6.54
C TRP A 433 0.18 5.92 -6.88
N THR A 434 0.70 5.45 -8.00
CA THR A 434 1.95 5.85 -8.62
C THR A 434 1.63 6.59 -9.93
N PRO A 435 1.81 7.94 -9.99
CA PRO A 435 1.46 8.74 -11.17
C PRO A 435 2.27 8.41 -12.42
N GLN A 436 3.54 8.09 -12.23
CA GLN A 436 4.52 7.80 -13.28
C GLN A 436 5.28 6.54 -12.92
N ALA A 437 5.44 5.63 -13.89
CA ALA A 437 6.13 4.37 -13.65
C ALA A 437 7.58 4.60 -13.20
N LYS A 438 7.98 3.84 -12.19
CA LYS A 438 9.33 3.78 -11.63
C LYS A 438 9.75 2.31 -11.49
N PRO A 439 11.04 2.01 -11.27
CA PRO A 439 11.48 0.65 -10.94
C PRO A 439 10.63 0.03 -9.83
N ALA A 440 10.15 -1.20 -10.07
CA ALA A 440 9.26 -1.96 -9.20
C ALA A 440 7.91 -1.29 -8.83
N ARG A 441 7.57 -0.16 -9.45
CA ARG A 441 6.37 0.65 -9.15
C ARG A 441 5.72 1.06 -10.47
N PRO A 442 4.94 0.19 -11.11
CA PRO A 442 4.25 0.54 -12.34
C PRO A 442 3.25 1.68 -12.10
N LYS A 443 2.97 2.45 -13.14
CA LYS A 443 1.90 3.46 -13.09
C LYS A 443 0.58 2.77 -12.76
N GLY A 444 -0.13 3.27 -11.75
CA GLY A 444 -1.34 2.63 -11.24
C GLY A 444 -1.36 2.55 -9.72
N ALA A 445 -2.02 1.54 -9.19
CA ALA A 445 -2.07 1.27 -7.76
C ALA A 445 -0.70 1.18 -7.08
N ALA A 446 -0.64 1.68 -5.85
CA ALA A 446 0.55 1.60 -4.99
C ALA A 446 0.22 1.00 -3.62
N PHE A 447 1.07 0.09 -3.15
CA PHE A 447 1.05 -0.47 -1.80
C PHE A 447 2.07 0.29 -0.94
N GLN A 448 1.58 1.23 -0.13
CA GLN A 448 2.41 2.16 0.64
C GLN A 448 2.24 1.91 2.15
N ALA A 449 3.27 2.23 2.94
CA ALA A 449 3.30 2.17 4.41
C ALA A 449 3.25 0.76 5.01
N ALA A 450 2.54 -0.18 4.39
CA ALA A 450 2.26 -1.50 4.95
C ALA A 450 3.53 -2.31 5.25
N ARG A 451 4.59 -2.21 4.44
CA ARG A 451 5.82 -2.99 4.71
C ARG A 451 6.56 -2.44 5.93
N ALA A 452 6.61 -1.12 6.08
CA ALA A 452 7.19 -0.49 7.27
C ALA A 452 6.38 -0.80 8.53
N ILE A 453 5.04 -0.80 8.45
CA ILE A 453 4.18 -1.17 9.58
C ILE A 453 4.35 -2.65 9.93
N PHE A 454 4.36 -3.54 8.93
CA PHE A 454 4.59 -4.96 9.14
C PHE A 454 5.92 -5.24 9.86
N GLU A 455 6.99 -4.56 9.44
CA GLU A 455 8.31 -4.69 10.05
C GLU A 455 8.32 -4.36 11.55
N VAL A 456 7.56 -3.33 11.96
CA VAL A 456 7.40 -2.99 13.38
C VAL A 456 6.57 -4.03 14.13
N LEU A 457 5.50 -4.54 13.51
CA LEU A 457 4.66 -5.57 14.12
C LEU A 457 5.42 -6.89 14.28
N GLU A 458 6.18 -7.30 13.27
CA GLU A 458 7.01 -8.51 13.27
C GLU A 458 8.06 -8.46 14.39
N ALA A 459 8.67 -7.28 14.62
CA ALA A 459 9.65 -7.10 15.70
C ALA A 459 9.03 -7.11 17.12
N ARG A 460 7.71 -6.90 17.24
CA ARG A 460 6.99 -6.84 18.51
C ARG A 460 6.21 -8.12 18.85
N ALA A 461 6.02 -9.01 17.86
CA ALA A 461 5.20 -10.22 17.94
C ALA A 461 5.91 -11.40 18.60
#